data_AF-A0A962MTE5-F1
#
_entry.id   AF-A0A962MTE5-F1
#
_cell.length_a   1.000
_cell.length_b   1.000
_cell.length_c   1.000
_cell.angle_alpha   90.00
_cell.angle_beta   90.00
_cell.angle_gamma   90.00
#
_symmetry.space_group_name_H-M   'P 1'
#
loop_
_entity.id
_entity.type
_entity.pdbx_description
1 polymer ?
#
loop_
_entity_poly.entity_id
_entity_poly.type
_entity_poly.pdbx_seq_one_letter_code
_entity_poly.pdbx_strand_id
1 'polypeptide(L)'
;MQKILSGLAALLLVGAASAQPASLLVYRVAEQGGEPYISRIIVTPDFLRLDEGSDDASYTLFDRRQEILYNVSPDDHSILVLDVTEPVPGDKAGLNLQEQVDVDEQAPLVAGQRPTHVRLLANGDLCSELVVIKDTMNDAVAALSEMKTALARVQAATLNAMPLDRRTP
;
A
#
# COMPACT_ATOMS: atom_id res chain seq x y z
N MET A 1 -57.42 -40.20 0.21
CA MET A 1 -56.78 -39.18 1.07
C MET A 1 -55.28 -39.42 0.98
N GLN A 2 -54.56 -38.97 -0.06
CA GLN A 2 -54.17 -37.60 -0.42
C GLN A 2 -53.44 -36.89 0.73
N LYS A 3 -52.21 -36.44 0.42
CA LYS A 3 -51.16 -35.85 1.30
C LYS A 3 -50.30 -36.99 1.89
N ILE A 4 -49.08 -37.22 1.41
CA ILE A 4 -47.89 -36.40 1.66
C ILE A 4 -46.97 -36.46 0.44
N LEU A 5 -47.11 -35.46 -0.44
CA LEU A 5 -46.18 -35.17 -1.52
C LEU A 5 -45.67 -33.76 -1.22
N SER A 6 -44.55 -33.63 -0.51
CA SER A 6 -43.74 -32.41 -0.35
C SER A 6 -42.58 -32.69 0.61
N GLY A 7 -41.64 -33.53 0.19
CA GLY A 7 -40.34 -33.70 0.84
C GLY A 7 -39.32 -32.81 0.14
N LEU A 8 -39.33 -31.55 0.53
CA LEU A 8 -38.41 -30.45 0.24
C LEU A 8 -37.03 -30.91 -0.31
N ALA A 9 -36.81 -30.71 -1.62
CA ALA A 9 -35.49 -30.66 -2.20
C ALA A 9 -34.78 -29.40 -1.65
N ALA A 10 -34.09 -29.57 -0.53
CA ALA A 10 -33.24 -28.53 0.05
C ALA A 10 -32.01 -28.36 -0.86
N LEU A 11 -32.12 -27.35 -1.72
CA LEU A 11 -31.08 -26.68 -2.49
C LEU A 11 -29.74 -26.66 -1.72
N LEU A 12 -28.79 -27.49 -2.14
CA LEU A 12 -27.37 -27.32 -1.87
C LEU A 12 -26.84 -26.15 -2.72
N LEU A 13 -27.23 -24.92 -2.39
CA LEU A 13 -26.49 -23.73 -2.79
C LEU A 13 -25.36 -23.53 -1.79
N VAL A 14 -24.38 -24.42 -1.82
CA VAL A 14 -23.06 -24.08 -1.29
C VAL A 14 -22.47 -23.15 -2.34
N GLY A 15 -22.68 -21.85 -2.18
CA GLY A 15 -21.95 -20.86 -2.94
C GLY A 15 -20.47 -21.12 -2.71
N ALA A 16 -19.76 -21.56 -3.75
CA ALA A 16 -18.32 -21.62 -3.70
C ALA A 16 -17.85 -20.18 -3.49
N ALA A 17 -17.46 -19.84 -2.26
CA ALA A 17 -16.71 -18.64 -1.99
C ALA A 17 -15.37 -18.81 -2.72
N SER A 18 -15.31 -18.38 -3.98
CA SER A 18 -14.07 -18.36 -4.74
C SER A 18 -13.17 -17.33 -4.08
N ALA A 19 -12.00 -17.75 -3.60
CA ALA A 19 -10.97 -16.83 -3.18
C ALA A 19 -10.68 -15.87 -4.35
N GLN A 20 -10.81 -14.57 -4.10
CA GLN A 20 -10.46 -13.58 -5.11
C GLN A 20 -8.95 -13.66 -5.37
N PRO A 21 -8.51 -13.59 -6.64
CA PRO A 21 -7.09 -13.52 -6.93
C PRO A 21 -6.50 -12.27 -6.27
N ALA A 22 -5.34 -12.45 -5.66
CA ALA A 22 -4.59 -11.38 -5.01
C ALA A 22 -3.14 -11.39 -5.46
N SER A 23 -2.59 -10.20 -5.68
CA SER A 23 -1.16 -10.00 -5.89
C SER A 23 -0.47 -9.97 -4.52
N LEU A 24 0.58 -10.76 -4.35
CA LEU A 24 1.36 -10.84 -3.12
C LEU A 24 2.79 -10.37 -3.39
N LEU A 25 3.22 -9.32 -2.68
CA LEU A 25 4.61 -8.90 -2.58
C LEU A 25 5.13 -9.30 -1.20
N VAL A 26 6.23 -10.05 -1.16
CA VAL A 26 6.94 -10.39 0.07
C VAL A 26 8.33 -9.78 -0.03
N TYR A 27 8.72 -9.00 0.97
CA TYR A 27 10.00 -8.30 0.98
C TYR A 27 10.60 -8.28 2.39
N ARG A 28 11.91 -8.06 2.44
CA ARG A 28 12.65 -7.91 3.69
C ARG A 28 12.87 -6.43 3.95
N VAL A 29 12.49 -5.97 5.13
CA VAL A 29 12.79 -4.63 5.62
C VAL A 29 14.06 -4.70 6.46
N ALA A 30 15.01 -3.81 6.20
CA ALA A 30 16.23 -3.65 6.97
C ALA A 30 16.38 -2.18 7.35
N GLU A 31 16.50 -1.91 8.64
CA GLU A 31 16.64 -0.56 9.18
C GLU A 31 17.97 -0.44 9.92
N GLN A 32 18.48 0.79 10.03
CA GLN A 32 19.74 1.02 10.73
C GLN A 32 19.61 0.65 12.22
N GLY A 33 20.37 -0.36 12.64
CA GLY A 33 20.40 -0.80 14.05
C GLY A 33 19.31 -1.78 14.46
N GLY A 34 18.46 -2.24 13.52
CA GLY A 34 17.44 -3.27 13.75
C GLY A 34 17.76 -4.58 13.03
N GLU A 35 17.24 -5.69 13.55
CA GLU A 35 17.26 -6.96 12.84
C GLU A 35 16.28 -6.92 11.66
N PRO A 36 16.67 -7.37 10.46
CA PRO A 36 15.77 -7.39 9.32
C PRO A 36 14.56 -8.30 9.54
N TYR A 37 13.39 -7.86 9.10
CA TYR A 37 12.14 -8.61 9.21
C TYR A 37 11.43 -8.74 7.85
N ILE A 38 10.46 -9.64 7.76
CA ILE A 38 9.66 -9.84 6.56
C ILE A 38 8.40 -8.99 6.64
N SER A 39 8.08 -8.33 5.53
CA SER A 39 6.82 -7.62 5.34
C SER A 39 6.14 -8.12 4.08
N ARG A 40 4.81 -7.95 4.04
CA ARG A 40 3.97 -8.39 2.93
C ARG A 40 3.02 -7.29 2.52
N ILE A 41 2.80 -7.17 1.22
CA ILE A 41 1.73 -6.38 0.65
C ILE A 41 0.81 -7.31 -0.14
N ILE A 42 -0.48 -7.30 0.19
CA ILE A 42 -1.51 -8.11 -0.44
C ILE A 42 -2.47 -7.16 -1.14
N VAL A 43 -2.66 -7.33 -2.44
CA VAL A 43 -3.49 -6.44 -3.26
C VAL A 43 -4.58 -7.22 -3.96
N THR A 44 -5.80 -6.74 -3.80
CA THR A 44 -7.01 -7.15 -4.53
C THR A 44 -7.56 -5.95 -5.29
N PRO A 45 -8.58 -6.12 -6.15
CA PRO A 45 -9.24 -4.97 -6.78
C PRO A 45 -9.75 -3.93 -5.79
N ASP A 46 -10.21 -4.37 -4.61
CA ASP A 46 -10.91 -3.51 -3.65
C ASP A 46 -10.02 -3.08 -2.47
N PHE A 47 -8.98 -3.85 -2.15
CA PHE A 47 -8.16 -3.63 -0.95
C PHE A 47 -6.67 -3.77 -1.21
N LEU A 48 -5.89 -2.98 -0.47
CA LEU A 48 -4.47 -3.22 -0.22
C LEU A 48 -4.28 -3.47 1.27
N ARG A 49 -3.54 -4.52 1.64
CA ARG A 49 -3.16 -4.81 3.03
C ARG A 49 -1.65 -4.86 3.16
N LEU A 50 -1.10 -4.19 4.18
CA LEU A 50 0.30 -4.28 4.58
C LEU A 50 0.40 -5.02 5.91
N ASP A 51 1.19 -6.08 5.93
CA ASP A 51 1.58 -6.78 7.15
C ASP A 51 3.04 -6.47 7.45
N GLU A 52 3.32 -6.01 8.65
CA GLU A 52 4.67 -5.75 9.13
C GLU A 52 5.01 -6.75 10.25
N GLY A 53 6.09 -7.51 10.09
CA GLY A 53 6.54 -8.46 11.09
C GLY A 53 5.80 -9.81 11.05
N SER A 54 5.41 -10.33 12.21
CA SER A 54 4.80 -11.65 12.37
C SER A 54 3.32 -11.71 11.97
N ASP A 55 2.78 -12.91 11.78
CA ASP A 55 1.40 -13.13 11.32
C ASP A 55 0.30 -12.60 12.25
N ASP A 56 0.58 -12.47 13.56
CA ASP A 56 -0.35 -11.95 14.57
C ASP A 56 -0.19 -10.44 14.81
N ALA A 57 0.60 -9.74 13.98
CA ALA A 57 0.92 -8.33 14.17
C ALA A 57 -0.20 -7.39 13.69
N SER A 58 -0.12 -6.13 14.14
CA SER A 58 -0.88 -5.02 13.58
C SER A 58 -0.70 -4.93 12.07
N TYR A 59 -1.76 -4.53 11.37
CA TYR A 59 -1.73 -4.40 9.92
C TYR A 59 -2.44 -3.14 9.47
N THR A 60 -2.06 -2.68 8.29
CA THR A 60 -2.71 -1.58 7.59
C THR A 60 -3.60 -2.13 6.51
N LEU A 61 -4.86 -1.72 6.47
CA LEU A 61 -5.81 -2.03 5.42
C LEU A 61 -6.27 -0.74 4.74
N PHE A 62 -6.08 -0.66 3.43
CA PHE A 62 -6.57 0.43 2.60
C PHE A 62 -7.73 -0.06 1.73
N ASP A 63 -8.92 0.50 1.94
CA ASP A 63 -10.08 0.35 1.06
C ASP A 63 -9.90 1.29 -0.13
N ARG A 64 -9.65 0.72 -1.30
CA ARG A 64 -9.35 1.45 -2.53
C ARG A 64 -10.59 2.11 -3.14
N ARG A 65 -11.78 1.60 -2.82
CA ARG A 65 -13.05 2.12 -3.34
C ARG A 65 -13.52 3.34 -2.58
N GLN A 66 -13.29 3.32 -1.27
CA GLN A 66 -13.69 4.41 -0.36
C GLN A 66 -12.53 5.36 -0.05
N GLU A 67 -11.30 4.98 -0.43
CA GLU A 67 -10.06 5.69 -0.10
C GLU A 67 -9.83 5.84 1.43
N ILE A 68 -10.27 4.85 2.21
CA ILE A 68 -10.15 4.85 3.68
C ILE A 68 -9.01 3.94 4.10
N LEU A 69 -8.16 4.43 5.00
CA LEU A 69 -7.07 3.66 5.60
C LEU A 69 -7.41 3.28 7.05
N TYR A 70 -7.24 2.01 7.37
CA TYR A 70 -7.45 1.42 8.67
C TYR A 70 -6.14 0.88 9.21
N ASN A 71 -5.66 1.40 10.33
CA ASN A 71 -4.59 0.76 11.09
C ASN A 71 -5.24 -0.09 12.18
N VAL A 72 -5.11 -1.41 12.06
CA VAL A 72 -5.73 -2.37 12.95
C VAL A 72 -4.68 -2.84 13.94
N SER A 73 -4.95 -2.65 15.23
CA SER A 73 -4.14 -3.19 16.33
C SER A 73 -4.96 -4.25 17.08
N PRO A 74 -4.73 -5.55 16.81
CA PRO A 74 -5.41 -6.63 17.51
C PRO A 74 -5.13 -6.60 19.02
N ASP A 75 -3.90 -6.35 19.43
CA ASP A 75 -3.49 -6.33 20.85
C ASP A 75 -4.16 -5.19 21.63
N ASP A 76 -4.30 -4.02 21.01
CA ASP A 76 -4.96 -2.87 21.63
C ASP A 76 -6.48 -2.87 21.45
N HIS A 77 -7.02 -3.88 20.75
CA HIS A 77 -8.44 -3.97 20.39
C HIS A 77 -8.96 -2.67 19.73
N SER A 78 -8.14 -2.07 18.86
CA SER A 78 -8.43 -0.74 18.30
C SER A 78 -8.20 -0.66 16.80
N ILE A 79 -8.93 0.26 16.16
CA ILE A 79 -8.78 0.60 14.75
C ILE A 79 -8.67 2.12 14.64
N LEU A 80 -7.54 2.60 14.15
CA LEU A 80 -7.41 4.00 13.72
C LEU A 80 -7.89 4.11 12.28
N VAL A 81 -8.89 4.97 12.07
CA VAL A 81 -9.49 5.26 10.76
C VAL A 81 -8.97 6.59 10.24
N LEU A 82 -8.48 6.60 9.00
CA LEU A 82 -8.08 7.81 8.28
C LEU A 82 -8.93 7.93 7.02
N ASP A 83 -9.87 8.87 7.02
CA ASP A 83 -10.92 9.04 6.01
C ASP A 83 -11.03 10.51 5.53
N VAL A 84 -9.89 11.10 5.15
CA VAL A 84 -9.82 12.49 4.68
C VAL A 84 -10.20 12.58 3.20
N THR A 85 -11.19 13.43 2.89
CA THR A 85 -11.72 13.60 1.52
C THR A 85 -11.23 14.86 0.84
N GLU A 86 -10.64 15.78 1.60
CA GLU A 86 -10.06 17.02 1.11
C GLU A 86 -8.96 16.72 0.09
N PRO A 87 -8.86 17.48 -1.02
CA PRO A 87 -7.83 17.25 -2.02
C PRO A 87 -6.44 17.53 -1.46
N VAL A 88 -5.43 16.87 -2.04
CA VAL A 88 -4.03 17.22 -1.77
C VAL A 88 -3.83 18.69 -2.21
N PRO A 89 -3.24 19.56 -1.37
CA PRO A 89 -2.91 20.91 -1.77
C PRO A 89 -2.11 20.91 -3.08
N GLY A 90 -2.42 21.85 -3.96
CA GLY A 90 -1.71 21.99 -5.23
C GLY A 90 -0.23 22.32 -5.04
N ASP A 91 0.53 22.24 -6.14
CA ASP A 91 1.97 22.42 -6.15
C ASP A 91 2.43 23.68 -5.41
N LYS A 92 3.44 23.53 -4.55
CA LYS A 92 4.10 24.67 -3.93
C LYS A 92 4.95 25.38 -4.99
N ALA A 93 4.68 26.67 -5.19
CA ALA A 93 5.51 27.51 -6.06
C ALA A 93 6.98 27.44 -5.63
N GLY A 94 7.88 27.21 -6.59
CA GLY A 94 9.32 27.13 -6.35
C GLY A 94 9.86 25.73 -6.02
N LEU A 95 9.02 24.70 -5.95
CA LEU A 95 9.50 23.32 -5.84
C LEU A 95 9.97 22.81 -7.21
N ASN A 96 11.26 22.50 -7.33
CA ASN A 96 11.85 21.88 -8.51
C ASN A 96 12.15 20.41 -8.23
N LEU A 97 11.37 19.50 -8.82
CA LEU A 97 11.57 18.05 -8.71
C LEU A 97 12.45 17.55 -9.85
N GLN A 98 13.44 16.73 -9.52
CA GLN A 98 14.39 16.16 -10.49
C GLN A 98 14.48 14.66 -10.30
N GLU A 99 14.59 13.95 -11.41
CA GLU A 99 14.88 12.53 -11.45
C GLU A 99 16.23 12.33 -12.14
N GLN A 100 17.14 11.62 -11.47
CA GLN A 100 18.40 11.18 -12.03
C GLN A 100 18.37 9.66 -12.15
N VAL A 101 18.65 9.14 -13.35
CA VAL A 101 18.60 7.71 -13.64
C VAL A 101 19.99 7.24 -14.06
N ASP A 102 20.52 6.25 -13.35
CA ASP A 102 21.77 5.58 -13.65
C ASP A 102 21.49 4.10 -13.96
N VAL A 103 22.04 3.61 -15.07
CA VAL A 103 21.91 2.21 -15.47
C VAL A 103 23.19 1.47 -15.08
N ASP A 104 23.04 0.42 -14.27
CA ASP A 104 24.12 -0.54 -14.04
C ASP A 104 24.06 -1.64 -15.10
N GLU A 105 24.95 -1.54 -16.09
CA GLU A 105 25.06 -2.53 -17.17
C GLU A 105 25.41 -3.94 -16.67
N GLN A 106 25.96 -4.06 -15.46
CA GLN A 106 26.34 -5.32 -14.83
C GLN A 106 25.22 -5.90 -13.97
N ALA A 107 24.14 -5.15 -13.71
CA ALA A 107 23.03 -5.63 -12.92
C ALA A 107 22.34 -6.84 -13.60
N PRO A 108 21.98 -7.89 -12.84
CA PRO A 108 21.26 -9.03 -13.39
C PRO A 108 19.88 -8.60 -13.87
N LEU A 109 19.39 -9.29 -14.92
CA LEU A 109 18.01 -9.10 -15.36
C LEU A 109 17.05 -9.67 -14.32
N VAL A 110 15.98 -8.93 -14.05
CA VAL A 110 14.86 -9.36 -13.19
C VAL A 110 13.59 -9.23 -14.00
N ALA A 111 12.81 -10.32 -14.09
CA ALA A 111 11.64 -10.40 -14.99
C ALA A 111 11.96 -10.01 -16.45
N GLY A 112 13.18 -10.30 -16.92
CA GLY A 112 13.64 -9.95 -18.27
C GLY A 112 14.02 -8.48 -18.47
N GLN A 113 13.92 -7.65 -17.42
CA GLN A 113 14.22 -6.23 -17.46
C GLN A 113 15.49 -5.93 -16.66
N ARG A 114 16.23 -4.91 -17.09
CA ARG A 114 17.41 -4.45 -16.35
C ARG A 114 16.98 -3.45 -15.27
N PRO A 115 17.35 -3.66 -13.99
CA PRO A 115 17.11 -2.69 -12.95
C PRO A 115 17.84 -1.38 -13.23
N THR A 116 17.23 -0.25 -12.87
CA THR A 116 17.84 1.08 -12.95
C THR A 116 17.88 1.73 -11.59
N HIS A 117 18.98 2.40 -11.30
CA HIS A 117 19.12 3.20 -10.09
C HIS A 117 18.52 4.58 -10.33
N VAL A 118 17.68 5.04 -9.41
CA VAL A 118 16.93 6.29 -9.52
C VAL A 118 17.15 7.11 -8.26
N ARG A 119 17.53 8.37 -8.44
CA ARG A 119 17.61 9.37 -7.38
C ARG A 119 16.57 10.45 -7.64
N LEU A 120 15.71 10.68 -6.66
CA LEU A 120 14.69 11.72 -6.67
C LEU A 120 15.19 12.88 -5.83
N LEU A 121 15.22 14.07 -6.42
CA LEU A 121 15.70 15.29 -5.77
C LEU A 121 14.61 16.36 -5.73
N ALA A 122 14.59 17.14 -4.66
CA ALA A 122 13.82 18.37 -4.55
C ALA A 122 14.78 19.54 -4.34
N ASN A 123 14.74 20.52 -5.25
CA ASN A 123 15.62 21.70 -5.24
C ASN A 123 17.12 21.36 -5.21
N GLY A 124 17.50 20.20 -5.75
CA GLY A 124 18.87 19.69 -5.76
C GLY A 124 19.25 18.83 -4.54
N ASP A 125 18.38 18.72 -3.53
CA ASP A 125 18.60 17.86 -2.36
C ASP A 125 18.02 16.46 -2.59
N LEU A 126 18.77 15.42 -2.22
CA LEU A 126 18.33 14.02 -2.35
C LEU A 126 17.17 13.73 -1.40
N CYS A 127 16.02 13.33 -1.94
CA CYS A 127 14.83 12.95 -1.18
C CYS A 127 14.67 11.43 -1.08
N SER A 128 14.97 10.70 -2.15
CA SER A 128 14.82 9.25 -2.17
C SER A 128 15.76 8.64 -3.20
N GLU A 129 16.20 7.42 -2.91
CA GLU A 129 17.05 6.61 -3.77
C GLU A 129 16.46 5.21 -3.86
N LEU A 130 16.35 4.69 -5.07
CA LEU A 130 15.63 3.45 -5.37
C LEU A 130 16.29 2.69 -6.51
N VAL A 131 16.24 1.37 -6.45
CA VAL A 131 16.48 0.49 -7.60
C VAL A 131 15.13 0.01 -8.10
N VAL A 132 14.81 0.32 -9.36
CA VAL A 132 13.50 0.02 -9.96
C VAL A 132 13.62 -0.88 -11.16
N ILE A 133 12.57 -1.66 -11.39
CA ILE A 133 12.41 -2.49 -12.57
C ILE A 133 11.10 -2.05 -13.23
N LYS A 134 11.19 -1.47 -14.42
CA LYS A 134 10.02 -0.97 -15.16
C LYS A 134 9.06 -2.11 -15.50
N ASP A 135 7.77 -1.76 -15.59
CA ASP A 135 6.68 -2.64 -16.03
C ASP A 135 6.53 -3.94 -15.21
N THR A 136 6.96 -3.91 -13.95
CA THR A 136 6.78 -5.02 -13.01
C THR A 136 5.84 -4.63 -11.89
N MET A 137 5.05 -5.60 -11.42
CA MET A 137 4.18 -5.46 -10.25
C MET A 137 3.17 -4.29 -10.35
N ASN A 138 2.67 -4.02 -11.55
CA ASN A 138 1.81 -2.86 -11.85
C ASN A 138 0.63 -2.71 -10.89
N ASP A 139 -0.04 -3.81 -10.52
CA ASP A 139 -1.18 -3.77 -9.58
C ASP A 139 -0.76 -3.27 -8.19
N ALA A 140 0.40 -3.71 -7.70
CA ALA A 140 0.94 -3.29 -6.42
C ALA A 140 1.40 -1.82 -6.46
N VAL A 141 2.07 -1.42 -7.55
CA VAL A 141 2.49 -0.02 -7.76
C VAL A 141 1.27 0.91 -7.80
N ALA A 142 0.21 0.54 -8.53
CA ALA A 142 -1.01 1.31 -8.61
C ALA A 142 -1.69 1.46 -7.23
N ALA A 143 -1.90 0.34 -6.53
CA ALA A 143 -2.56 0.37 -5.23
C ALA A 143 -1.74 1.11 -4.14
N LEU A 144 -0.40 0.99 -4.16
CA LEU A 144 0.47 1.78 -3.27
C LEU A 144 0.46 3.27 -3.62
N SER A 145 0.36 3.62 -4.90
CA SER A 145 0.23 5.01 -5.34
C SER A 145 -1.08 5.62 -4.84
N GLU A 146 -2.21 4.92 -5.00
CA GLU A 146 -3.51 5.34 -4.48
C GLU A 146 -3.47 5.57 -2.96
N MET A 147 -2.89 4.61 -2.22
CA MET A 147 -2.73 4.71 -0.77
C MET A 147 -1.84 5.91 -0.37
N LYS A 148 -0.71 6.13 -1.06
CA LYS A 148 0.16 7.29 -0.80
C LYS A 148 -0.56 8.62 -1.05
N THR A 149 -1.43 8.69 -2.07
CA THR A 149 -2.25 9.88 -2.31
C THR A 149 -3.28 10.09 -1.21
N ALA A 150 -3.92 9.03 -0.71
CA ALA A 150 -4.82 9.13 0.46
C ALA A 150 -4.06 9.63 1.70
N LEU A 151 -2.88 9.08 2.00
CA LEU A 151 -2.04 9.53 3.11
C LEU A 151 -1.58 10.99 2.94
N ALA A 152 -1.28 11.43 1.72
CA ALA A 152 -0.92 12.83 1.46
C ALA A 152 -2.07 13.80 1.81
N ARG A 153 -3.33 13.41 1.55
CA ARG A 153 -4.51 14.18 1.98
C ARG A 153 -4.60 14.25 3.50
N VAL A 154 -4.44 13.10 4.17
CA VAL A 154 -4.43 13.03 5.64
C VAL A 154 -3.35 13.94 6.24
N GLN A 155 -2.13 13.87 5.70
CA GLN A 155 -1.02 14.71 6.14
C GLN A 155 -1.33 16.20 5.93
N ALA A 156 -1.87 16.58 4.76
CA ALA A 156 -2.23 17.96 4.48
C ALA A 156 -3.30 18.52 5.42
N ALA A 157 -4.34 17.72 5.69
CA ALA A 157 -5.43 18.10 6.60
C ALA A 157 -4.95 18.29 8.05
N THR A 158 -3.94 17.52 8.47
CA THR A 158 -3.42 17.54 9.84
C THR A 158 -2.23 18.48 10.05
N LEU A 159 -1.57 18.92 8.97
CA LEU A 159 -0.34 19.72 9.02
C LEU A 159 -0.44 20.96 9.91
N ASN A 160 -1.56 21.69 9.86
CA ASN A 160 -1.76 22.91 10.64
C ASN A 160 -1.94 22.63 12.14
N ALA A 161 -2.38 21.43 12.51
CA ALA A 161 -2.51 21.00 13.89
C ALA A 161 -1.21 20.39 14.44
N MET A 162 -0.24 20.04 13.59
CA MET A 162 1.05 19.52 14.03
C MET A 162 1.88 20.63 14.70
N PRO A 163 2.56 20.33 15.83
CA PRO A 163 3.57 21.22 16.43
C PRO A 163 4.64 21.63 15.41
N LEU A 164 5.13 22.88 15.49
CA LEU A 164 6.07 23.43 14.48
C LEU A 164 7.35 22.61 14.35
N ASP A 165 7.85 22.03 15.45
CA ASP A 165 9.02 21.15 15.52
C ASP A 165 8.78 19.75 14.93
N ARG A 166 7.51 19.39 14.68
CA ARG A 166 7.07 18.12 14.10
C ARG A 166 6.52 18.27 12.68
N ARG A 167 6.43 19.49 12.16
CA ARG A 167 6.05 19.73 10.76
C ARG A 167 7.24 19.36 9.88
N THR A 168 7.02 18.43 8.95
CA THR A 168 7.90 18.27 7.80
C THR A 168 7.86 19.56 6.95
N PRO A 169 8.99 20.03 6.39
CA PRO A 169 9.03 21.22 5.51
C PRO A 169 8.00 21.21 4.37
#